data_AF-A0A150KL43-F1
#
_entry.id   AF-A0A150KL43-F1
#
_cell.length_a   1.000
_cell.length_b   1.000
_cell.length_c   1.000
_cell.angle_alpha   90.00
_cell.angle_beta   90.00
_cell.angle_gamma   90.00
#
_symmetry.space_group_name_H-M   'P 1'
#
loop_
_entity.id
_entity.type
_entity.pdbx_description
1 polymer ?
#
loop_
_entity_poly.entity_id
_entity_poly.type
_entity_poly.pdbx_seq_one_letter_code
_entity_poly.pdbx_strand_id
1 'polypeptide(L)' 'MLNYKGDGTPIGRGVKRGTTQVEDYSNAKIILQKDTSASNFILTGYPTK' A
#
# COMPACT_ATOMS: atom_id res chain seq x y z
N MET A 1 4.20 6.62 -8.27
CA MET A 1 3.59 6.11 -7.02
C MET A 1 2.22 6.74 -6.90
N LEU A 2 1.20 5.94 -6.58
CA LEU A 2 -0.14 6.41 -6.28
C LEU A 2 -0.44 6.13 -4.81
N ASN A 3 -1.12 7.06 -4.15
CA ASN A 3 -1.56 6.90 -2.75
C ASN A 3 -3.09 6.83 -2.74
N TYR A 4 -3.62 5.86 -2.01
CA TYR A 4 -5.04 5.76 -1.69
C TYR A 4 -5.24 6.17 -0.22
N LYS A 5 -6.11 7.15 0.00
CA LYS A 5 -6.52 7.60 1.32
C LYS A 5 -7.92 7.04 1.60
N GLY A 6 -8.00 6.11 2.54
CA GLY A 6 -9.26 5.47 2.91
C GLY A 6 -10.11 6.38 3.79
N ASP A 7 -11.35 5.94 4.03
CA ASP A 7 -12.34 6.59 4.89
C ASP A 7 -12.34 6.03 6.32
N GLY A 8 -11.38 5.17 6.65
CA GLY A 8 -11.32 4.45 7.92
C GLY A 8 -11.75 2.98 7.81
N THR A 9 -12.38 2.57 6.71
CA THR A 9 -12.69 1.16 6.47
C THR A 9 -11.41 0.35 6.27
N PRO A 10 -11.16 -0.74 7.03
CA PRO A 10 -9.98 -1.58 6.86
C PRO A 10 -9.90 -2.23 5.47
N ILE A 11 -8.73 -2.14 4.83
CA ILE A 11 -8.43 -2.78 3.54
C ILE A 11 -7.27 -3.77 3.63
N GLY A 12 -6.65 -3.89 4.80
CA GLY A 12 -5.59 -4.86 5.06
C GLY A 12 -5.01 -4.71 6.46
N ARG A 13 -3.92 -5.45 6.73
CA ARG A 13 -3.30 -5.53 8.05
C ARG A 13 -1.79 -5.33 7.97
N GLY A 14 -1.20 -4.80 9.04
CA GLY A 14 0.24 -4.61 9.17
C GLY A 14 0.77 -4.98 10.55
N VAL A 15 2.07 -5.21 10.62
CA VAL A 15 2.83 -5.45 11.86
C VAL A 15 4.05 -4.54 11.89
N LYS A 16 4.50 -4.17 13.09
CA LYS A 16 5.70 -3.36 13.29
C LYS A 16 6.79 -4.19 13.95
N ARG A 17 8.04 -4.00 13.50
CA ARG A 17 9.20 -4.63 14.16
C ARG A 17 9.20 -4.30 15.66
N GLY A 18 9.40 -5.33 16.48
CA GLY A 18 9.44 -5.20 17.95
C GLY A 18 8.08 -5.41 18.62
N THR A 19 7.01 -5.66 17.87
CA THR A 19 5.71 -6.04 18.41
C THR A 19 5.17 -7.30 17.73
N THR A 20 4.29 -8.02 18.43
CA THR A 20 3.48 -9.11 17.87
C THR A 20 2.05 -8.65 17.53
N GLN A 21 1.76 -7.37 17.74
CA GLN A 21 0.46 -6.78 17.51
C GLN A 21 0.24 -6.56 16.00
N VAL A 22 -0.93 -7.00 15.54
CA VAL A 22 -1.42 -6.78 14.18
C VAL A 22 -2.40 -5.60 14.22
N GLU A 23 -2.26 -4.65 13.30
CA GLU A 23 -3.12 -3.47 13.19
C GLU A 23 -3.86 -3.47 11.84
N ASP A 24 -5.10 -2.99 11.86
CA ASP A 24 -5.88 -2.75 10.64
C ASP A 24 -5.46 -1.44 9.98
N TYR A 25 -5.24 -1.49 8.66
CA TYR A 25 -4.81 -0.37 7.82
C TYR A 25 -5.90 -0.05 6.79
N SER A 26 -6.22 1.25 6.66
CA SER A 26 -7.25 1.75 5.75
C SER A 26 -6.68 2.54 4.55
N ASN A 27 -5.39 2.87 4.57
CA ASN A 27 -4.68 3.54 3.47
C ASN A 27 -3.88 2.52 2.64
N ALA A 28 -3.45 2.90 1.44
CA ALA A 28 -2.56 2.07 0.64
C ALA A 28 -1.61 2.89 -0.25
N LYS A 29 -0.50 2.25 -0.63
CA LYS A 29 0.43 2.75 -1.65
C LYS A 29 0.53 1.76 -2.80
N ILE A 30 0.50 2.28 -4.02
CA ILE A 30 0.78 1.54 -5.25
C ILE A 30 2.08 2.05 -5.86
N ILE A 31 3.03 1.14 -6.04
CA ILE A 31 4.30 1.43 -6.71
C ILE A 31 4.12 1.10 -8.18
N LEU A 32 4.39 2.09 -9.02
CA LEU A 32 4.36 1.96 -10.46
C LEU A 32 5.79 1.96 -10.99
N GLN A 33 6.09 1.05 -11.90
CA GLN A 33 7.33 1.05 -12.67
C GLN A 33 7.04 1.57 -14.07
N LYS A 34 7.89 2.48 -14.55
CA LYS A 34 7.85 2.94 -15.94
C LYS A 34 8.51 1.89 -16.82
N ASP A 35 7.84 1.49 -17.88
CA ASP A 35 8.51 0.84 -19.00
C ASP A 35 9.04 1.92 -19.96
N THR A 36 10.15 1.60 -20.63
CA THR A 36 10.80 2.36 -21.70
C THR A 36 9.84 2.84 -22.80
N SER A 37 8.69 2.16 -22.96
CA SER A 37 7.69 2.43 -23.99
C SER A 37 6.49 3.26 -23.53
N ALA A 38 6.68 4.15 -22.54
CA ALA A 38 5.69 5.13 -22.05
C ALA A 38 4.48 4.60 -21.26
N SER A 39 4.34 3.28 -21.07
CA SER A 39 3.32 2.71 -20.20
C SER A 39 3.86 2.45 -18.78
N ASN A 40 3.01 2.67 -17.77
CA ASN A 40 3.30 2.30 -16.40
C ASN A 40 2.66 0.94 -16.10
N PHE A 41 3.37 0.05 -15.42
CA PHE A 41 2.77 -1.14 -14.83
C PHE A 41 2.85 -1.11 -13.30
N ILE A 42 1.93 -1.81 -12.66
CA ILE A 42 1.92 -1.96 -11.20
C ILE A 42 3.04 -2.93 -10.83
N LEU A 43 4.00 -2.43 -10.05
CA LEU A 43 5.06 -3.27 -9.50
C LEU A 43 4.58 -3.99 -8.24
N THR A 44 3.93 -3.26 -7.34
CA THR A 44 3.35 -3.79 -6.11
C THR A 44 2.35 -2.80 -5.51
N GLY A 45 1.54 -3.29 -4.58
CA GLY A 45 0.68 -2.48 -3.73
C GLY A 45 0.62 -3.06 -2.34
N TYR A 46 0.57 -2.21 -1.32
CA TYR A 46 0.45 -2.66 0.07
C TYR A 46 -0.36 -1.67 0.92
N PRO A 47 -1.13 -2.17 1.91
CA PRO A 47 -1.78 -1.34 2.90
C PRO A 47 -0.75 -0.53 3.70
N THR A 48 -1.12 0.67 4.09
CA THR A 48 -0.33 1.54 4.97
C THR A 48 -1.21 2.07 6.08
N LYS A 49 -0.58 2.40 7.21
CA LYS A 49 -1.23 3.14 8.29
C LYS A 49 -1.73 4.49 7.78
#